data_AF-A0A2M7P8M7-F1
#
_entry.id   AF-A0A2M7P8M7-F1
#
_cell.length_a   1.000
_cell.length_b   1.000
_cell.length_c   1.000
_cell.angle_alpha   90.00
_cell.angle_beta   90.00
_cell.angle_gamma   90.00
#
_symmetry.space_group_name_H-M   'P 1'
#
loop_
_entity.id
_entity.type
_entity.pdbx_description
1 polymer ?
#
loop_
_entity_poly.entity_id
_entity_poly.type
_entity_poly.pdbx_seq_one_letter_code
_entity_poly.pdbx_strand_id
1 'polypeptide(L)' 'IIRRTRNSVEFVLDLLASNVSEEEILEDYPHLTREDIQACPRYAARSCKNDIYVTLETVAA' A
#
# COMPACT_ATOMS: atom_id res chain seq x y z
N ILE A 1 -7.06 4.52 3.04
CA ILE A 1 -7.05 4.47 4.53
C ILE A 1 -7.38 3.04 4.92
N ILE A 2 -6.43 2.28 5.47
CA ILE A 2 -6.73 1.00 6.14
C ILE A 2 -7.59 1.36 7.36
N ARG A 3 -8.77 0.74 7.49
CA ARG A 3 -9.74 1.13 8.52
C ARG A 3 -9.10 0.94 9.90
N ARG A 4 -8.95 2.05 10.65
CA ARG A 4 -8.49 2.13 12.06
C ARG A 4 -6.98 2.11 12.34
N THR A 5 -6.12 2.33 11.35
CA THR A 5 -4.69 2.59 11.61
C THR A 5 -4.19 3.81 10.84
N ARG A 6 -3.27 4.57 11.47
CA ARG A 6 -2.46 5.58 10.76
C ARG A 6 -1.41 4.95 9.84
N ASN A 7 -1.30 3.62 9.83
CA ASN A 7 -0.42 2.89 8.94
C ASN A 7 -1.03 2.83 7.54
N SER A 8 -0.38 3.53 6.62
CA SER A 8 -0.72 3.56 5.21
C SER A 8 -0.55 2.17 4.58
N VAL A 9 -1.32 1.87 3.53
CA VAL A 9 -1.12 0.68 2.67
C VAL A 9 0.35 0.57 2.22
N GLU A 10 0.99 1.72 2.01
CA GLU A 10 2.42 1.88 1.76
C GLU A 10 3.32 1.20 2.80
N PHE A 11 3.01 1.33 4.10
CA PHE A 11 3.82 0.74 5.17
C PHE A 11 3.81 -0.80 5.13
N VAL A 12 2.64 -1.40 4.88
CA VAL A 12 2.52 -2.85 4.74
C VAL A 12 3.27 -3.32 3.49
N LEU A 13 3.22 -2.55 2.40
CA LEU A 13 3.98 -2.86 1.19
C LEU A 13 5.50 -2.76 1.41
N ASP A 14 5.98 -1.80 2.20
CA ASP A 14 7.40 -1.66 2.55
C ASP A 14 7.91 -2.86 3.37
N LEU A 15 7.12 -3.33 4.34
CA LEU A 15 7.46 -4.53 5.13
C LEU A 15 7.53 -5.77 4.24
N LEU A 16 6.52 -5.95 3.37
CA LEU A 16 6.52 -7.05 2.40
C LEU A 16 7.71 -6.94 1.43
N ALA A 17 8.06 -5.74 0.99
CA ALA A 17 9.24 -5.50 0.13
C ALA A 17 10.56 -5.81 0.85
N SER A 18 10.59 -5.63 2.18
CA SER A 18 11.74 -5.94 3.04
C SER A 18 11.90 -7.43 3.36
N ASN A 19 11.12 -8.32 2.71
CA ASN A 19 11.06 -9.77 2.98
C ASN A 19 10.55 -10.13 4.39
N VAL A 20 9.81 -9.24 5.06
CA VAL A 20 9.13 -9.59 6.32
C VAL A 20 7.93 -10.49 6.02
N SER A 21 7.78 -11.58 6.77
CA SER A 21 6.69 -12.54 6.58
C SER A 21 5.35 -12.00 7.09
N GLU A 22 4.23 -12.48 6.54
CA GLU A 22 2.89 -12.07 7.01
C GLU A 22 2.69 -12.38 8.50
N GLU A 23 3.19 -13.53 8.96
CA GLU A 23 3.12 -13.96 10.35
C GLU A 23 3.84 -13.01 11.30
N GLU A 24 5.05 -12.58 10.92
CA GLU A 24 5.89 -11.66 11.71
C GLU A 24 5.27 -10.25 11.75
N ILE A 25 4.69 -9.80 10.63
CA ILE A 25 3.90 -8.55 10.59
C ILE A 25 2.69 -8.63 11.52
N LEU A 26 2.01 -9.78 11.60
CA LEU A 26 0.85 -9.97 12.48
C LEU A 26 1.25 -10.06 13.96
N GLU A 27 2.43 -10.59 14.27
CA GLU A 27 2.98 -10.62 15.64
C GLU A 27 3.37 -9.21 16.12
N ASP A 28 4.07 -8.44 15.30
CA ASP A 28 4.50 -7.08 15.62
C ASP A 28 3.33 -6.07 15.62
N TYR A 29 2.31 -6.34 14.80
CA TYR A 29 1.16 -5.47 14.60
C TYR A 29 -0.16 -6.23 14.75
N PRO A 30 -0.56 -6.58 15.99
CA PRO A 30 -1.78 -7.36 16.26
C PRO A 30 -3.09 -6.64 15.88
N HIS A 31 -3.02 -5.35 15.54
CA HIS A 31 -4.15 -4.59 14.99
C HIS A 31 -4.36 -4.82 13.49
N LEU A 32 -3.39 -5.42 12.79
CA LEU A 32 -3.54 -5.81 11.39
C LEU A 32 -4.21 -7.18 11.32
N THR A 33 -5.09 -7.34 10.35
CA THR A 33 -5.65 -8.65 10.00
C THR A 33 -4.92 -9.22 8.79
N ARG A 34 -4.93 -10.55 8.64
CA ARG A 34 -4.37 -11.20 7.46
C ARG A 34 -5.07 -10.71 6.19
N GLU A 35 -6.37 -10.47 6.27
CA GLU A 35 -7.18 -9.90 5.20
C GLU A 35 -6.68 -8.50 4.79
N ASP A 36 -6.29 -7.66 5.75
CA ASP A 36 -5.74 -6.32 5.44
C ASP A 36 -4.40 -6.43 4.69
N ILE A 37 -3.51 -7.32 5.13
CA ILE A 37 -2.21 -7.55 4.48
C ILE A 37 -2.40 -8.03 3.05
N GLN A 38 -3.28 -9.00 2.83
CA GLN A 38 -3.57 -9.53 1.48
C GLN A 38 -4.34 -8.55 0.59
N ALA A 39 -5.10 -7.63 1.17
CA ALA A 39 -5.78 -6.57 0.44
C ALA A 39 -4.82 -5.45 -0.02
N CYS A 40 -3.71 -5.23 0.67
CA CYS A 40 -2.75 -4.15 0.37
C CYS A 40 -2.13 -4.26 -1.04
N PRO A 41 -1.56 -5.41 -1.48
CA PRO A 41 -1.04 -5.59 -2.83
C PRO A 41 -2.12 -5.43 -3.91
N ARG A 42 -3.34 -5.91 -3.63
CA ARG A 42 -4.48 -5.79 -4.57
C ARG A 42 -4.90 -4.34 -4.74
N TYR A 43 -4.90 -3.57 -3.64
CA TYR A 43 -5.16 -2.14 -3.67
C TYR A 43 -4.05 -1.40 -4.44
N ALA A 44 -2.79 -1.70 -4.17
CA ALA A 44 -1.64 -1.12 -4.87
C ALA A 44 -1.69 -1.37 -6.38
N ALA A 45 -1.91 -2.62 -6.77
CA ALA A 45 -2.04 -3.01 -8.18
C ALA A 45 -3.22 -2.30 -8.87
N ARG A 46 -4.33 -2.08 -8.15
CA ARG A 46 -5.47 -1.32 -8.67
C ARG A 46 -5.18 0.18 -8.73
N SER A 47 -4.40 0.72 -7.81
CA SER A 47 -4.02 2.12 -7.78
C SER A 47 -3.09 2.48 -8.94
N CYS A 48 -2.06 1.68 -9.21
CA CYS A 48 -1.20 1.84 -10.40
C CYS A 48 -1.97 1.68 -11.72
N LYS A 49 -3.08 0.94 -11.71
CA LYS A 49 -3.92 0.77 -12.91
C LYS A 49 -4.81 1.98 -13.19
N ASN A 50 -4.96 2.88 -12.22
CA ASN A 50 -5.81 4.06 -12.31
C ASN A 50 -4.99 5.37 -12.40
N ASP A 51 -3.74 5.28 -12.86
CA ASP A 51 -2.92 6.45 -13.16
C ASP A 51 -3.58 7.26 -14.27
N ILE A 52 -4.18 8.38 -13.88
CA ILE A 52 -4.60 9.44 -14.80
C ILE A 52 -3.31 10.19 -15.14
N TYR A 53 -2.73 9.89 -16.30
CA TYR A 53 -1.62 10.67 -16.84
C TYR A 53 -2.14 12.08 -17.17
N VAL A 54 -1.74 13.08 -16.37
CA VAL A 54 -1.94 14.49 -16.72
C VAL A 54 -0.75 14.93 -17.57
N THR A 55 -0.97 15.04 -18.87
CA THR A 55 -0.01 15.66 -19.79
C THR A 55 0.09 17.14 -19.45
N LEU A 56 1.24 17.55 -18.90
CA LEU A 56 1.56 18.96 -18.71
C LEU A 56 2.10 19.51 -20.03
N GLU A 57 1.29 20.28 -20.75
CA GLU A 57 1.79 21.08 -21.86
C GLU A 57 2.66 22.20 -21.28
N THR A 58 3.96 22.18 -21.61
CA THR A 58 4.87 23.25 -21.23
C THR A 58 4.57 24.46 -22.12
N VAL A 59 4.00 25.50 -21.52
CA VAL A 59 3.85 26.80 -22.20
C VAL A 59 5.23 27.43 -22.27
N ALA A 60 5.83 27.43 -23.46
CA ALA A 60 7.07 28.17 -23.72
C ALA A 60 6.78 29.68 -23.66
N ALA A 61 7.58 30.39 -22.86
CA ALA A 61 7.55 31.84 -22.71
C ALA A 61 8.36 32.56 -23.79
#